data_AF-A0A2P6N8X2-F1
#
_entry.id   AF-A0A2P6N8X2-F1
#
_cell.length_a   1.000
_cell.length_b   1.000
_cell.length_c   1.000
_cell.angle_alpha   90.00
_cell.angle_beta   90.00
_cell.angle_gamma   90.00
#
_symmetry.space_group_name_H-M   'P 1'
#
loop_
_entity.id
_entity.type
_entity.pdbx_description
1 polymer ?
#
loop_
_entity_poly.entity_id
_entity_poly.type
_entity_poly.pdbx_seq_one_letter_code
_entity_poly.pdbx_strand_id
1 'polypeptide(L)'
;MRSEDEVSQFTTQFGLAQPIISPCQFLPPSQKRHHIGCTIAFHDNSTDRSQFNIFRSTAHIPRALRSIFIISWFFSLIFLPFYWSSTAPTRPWPEYGNVRDLSTIHNNLSTINAKHVHQYLDSLLLPIYNGNLPPRMRCEMIDIQRYAPLGKTNLSVLLTGNMYNEDDILPTQLHALIDLILSLPHITWGISAYESGTPLHRPTSVIVREVIPLIFERLGVPRDRIFTTTNSTRPSMKGVKTRIQSLANVRNHAVSPLFSRSSKTHYDLSLFFNDVYFCPRDMMELLLHHTQQKAHVTCGIDWKDKQRFYDLWVARDISGDLFSPTVYEVEQEWSWGQWPSSKGEQLFRNHPPSRIRYESKLPVQCYVCWNGILVMDAKPFYDGGVRFRSPKSEEGECDEGEASRIIKDFWAAGYNRVQVLPSVNFAYQLGLAEYVRGKNEPERKYDERLLSPNVEWQPAPEKSRCIGGNYDFGSNDWRKTHL
;
A
#
# COMPACT_ATOMS: atom_id res chain seq x y z
N MET A 1 20.31 -54.89 -10.46
CA MET A 1 19.34 -55.75 -9.74
C MET A 1 19.63 -55.66 -8.25
N ARG A 2 18.65 -55.94 -7.38
CA ARG A 2 18.79 -55.91 -5.90
C ARG A 2 19.29 -57.24 -5.35
N SER A 3 19.71 -57.17 -4.08
CA SER A 3 19.97 -58.21 -3.06
C SER A 3 21.48 -58.44 -2.76
N GLU A 4 21.92 -58.77 -1.54
CA GLU A 4 21.21 -59.19 -0.30
C GLU A 4 22.07 -58.98 0.99
N ASP A 5 21.44 -59.19 2.18
CA ASP A 5 21.99 -59.40 3.55
C ASP A 5 22.81 -58.28 4.25
N GLU A 6 22.99 -58.20 5.58
CA GLU A 6 22.31 -58.70 6.83
C GLU A 6 22.34 -57.51 7.85
N VAL A 7 21.47 -57.23 8.84
CA VAL A 7 20.87 -57.94 10.01
C VAL A 7 21.78 -58.04 11.27
N SER A 8 21.18 -57.79 12.45
CA SER A 8 21.70 -58.00 13.84
C SER A 8 22.58 -56.87 14.45
N GLN A 9 22.42 -56.37 15.70
CA GLN A 9 21.43 -56.61 16.77
C GLN A 9 21.35 -55.43 17.79
N PHE A 10 20.36 -55.45 18.68
CA PHE A 10 20.07 -54.46 19.74
C PHE A 10 21.07 -54.49 20.92
N THR A 11 21.30 -53.35 21.61
CA THR A 11 20.87 -53.14 23.03
C THR A 11 21.04 -51.69 23.55
N THR A 12 20.20 -51.35 24.54
CA THR A 12 20.13 -50.11 25.37
C THR A 12 21.39 -49.89 26.25
N GLN A 13 21.77 -48.67 26.69
CA GLN A 13 21.12 -47.90 27.79
C GLN A 13 21.73 -46.48 27.99
N PHE A 14 21.15 -45.69 28.93
CA PHE A 14 21.48 -44.30 29.27
C PHE A 14 22.82 -44.07 30.01
N GLY A 15 23.41 -42.87 29.91
CA GLY A 15 24.51 -42.38 30.75
C GLY A 15 24.78 -40.88 30.60
N LEU A 16 25.16 -40.18 31.69
CA LEU A 16 25.20 -38.71 31.80
C LEU A 16 26.61 -38.10 31.95
N ALA A 17 26.76 -36.91 31.37
CA ALA A 17 27.48 -35.71 31.88
C ALA A 17 29.02 -35.51 31.75
N GLN A 18 29.32 -34.20 31.57
CA GLN A 18 30.55 -33.41 31.82
C GLN A 18 31.68 -33.31 30.76
N PRO A 19 32.03 -32.06 30.35
CA PRO A 19 33.33 -31.71 29.77
C PRO A 19 34.31 -31.08 30.79
N ILE A 20 35.60 -31.12 30.46
CA ILE A 20 36.76 -30.84 31.34
C ILE A 20 37.23 -29.36 31.26
N ILE A 21 37.89 -28.87 32.31
CA ILE A 21 38.34 -27.48 32.52
C ILE A 21 39.87 -27.34 32.33
N SER A 22 40.35 -26.15 31.92
CA SER A 22 41.63 -25.47 32.31
C SER A 22 42.70 -25.30 31.19
N PRO A 23 43.67 -24.34 31.31
CA PRO A 23 43.75 -23.13 32.17
C PRO A 23 44.19 -21.82 31.43
N CYS A 24 44.18 -20.69 32.16
CA CYS A 24 44.63 -19.35 31.72
C CYS A 24 46.14 -19.07 31.96
N GLN A 25 46.65 -17.95 31.42
CA GLN A 25 47.89 -17.27 31.85
C GLN A 25 47.68 -15.75 32.13
N PHE A 26 48.54 -15.18 32.98
CA PHE A 26 48.49 -13.83 33.61
C PHE A 26 49.24 -12.75 32.75
N LEU A 27 48.78 -11.49 32.56
CA LEU A 27 48.75 -10.27 33.43
C LEU A 27 50.14 -9.65 33.78
N PRO A 28 50.31 -8.33 34.09
CA PRO A 28 49.52 -7.07 33.88
C PRO A 28 50.47 -5.85 33.55
N PRO A 29 50.32 -4.55 34.00
CA PRO A 29 49.17 -3.70 34.40
C PRO A 29 49.12 -2.24 33.82
N SER A 30 47.95 -1.58 33.97
CA SER A 30 47.68 -0.15 34.37
C SER A 30 46.67 0.61 33.46
N GLN A 31 45.76 1.47 33.94
CA GLN A 31 45.19 1.70 35.30
C GLN A 31 43.82 2.44 35.20
N LYS A 32 42.96 2.30 36.25
CA LYS A 32 41.66 2.99 36.51
C LYS A 32 40.45 2.51 35.65
N ARG A 33 39.51 1.68 36.17
CA ARG A 33 38.45 1.87 37.21
C ARG A 33 37.26 2.71 36.68
N HIS A 34 35.97 2.33 36.83
CA HIS A 34 35.34 1.32 37.73
C HIS A 34 33.94 0.83 37.27
N HIS A 35 33.56 -0.38 37.70
CA HIS A 35 32.21 -1.03 37.80
C HIS A 35 31.23 -0.96 36.59
N ILE A 36 30.93 -2.03 35.84
CA ILE A 36 30.47 -3.43 36.12
C ILE A 36 29.00 -3.54 36.54
N GLY A 37 28.20 -4.24 35.71
CA GLY A 37 26.81 -4.64 35.99
C GLY A 37 26.13 -5.32 34.80
N CYS A 38 26.57 -6.52 34.40
CA CYS A 38 25.90 -7.32 33.35
C CYS A 38 25.02 -8.41 33.96
N THR A 39 23.83 -8.64 33.40
CA THR A 39 23.14 -9.94 33.45
C THR A 39 22.39 -10.17 32.15
N ILE A 40 22.66 -11.30 31.47
CA ILE A 40 21.84 -11.83 30.38
C ILE A 40 20.95 -12.95 30.94
N ALA A 41 19.73 -13.06 30.43
CA ALA A 41 18.72 -14.02 30.88
C ALA A 41 19.00 -15.46 30.41
N PHE A 42 18.31 -16.43 31.01
CA PHE A 42 17.92 -17.65 30.31
C PHE A 42 16.49 -18.10 30.69
N HIS A 43 15.84 -18.73 29.70
CA HIS A 43 14.61 -19.53 29.80
C HIS A 43 14.76 -20.68 30.84
N ASP A 44 13.71 -21.29 31.39
CA ASP A 44 12.73 -22.07 30.61
C ASP A 44 11.41 -22.48 31.34
N ASN A 45 10.50 -23.03 30.54
CA ASN A 45 9.25 -23.75 30.80
C ASN A 45 8.95 -24.30 32.21
N SER A 46 7.69 -24.19 32.63
CA SER A 46 6.81 -25.36 32.80
C SER A 46 5.35 -25.00 33.08
N THR A 47 4.46 -25.95 32.80
CA THR A 47 3.00 -25.84 32.87
C THR A 47 2.41 -26.43 34.15
N ASP A 48 1.25 -25.88 34.51
CA ASP A 48 0.05 -26.58 35.02
C ASP A 48 -0.29 -26.53 36.54
N ARG A 49 -1.61 -26.52 36.77
CA ARG A 49 -2.38 -26.91 37.97
C ARG A 49 -2.15 -26.24 39.33
N SER A 50 -3.19 -25.48 39.70
CA SER A 50 -4.23 -25.88 40.69
C SER A 50 -4.43 -24.97 41.91
N GLN A 51 -5.71 -24.87 42.28
CA GLN A 51 -6.24 -24.12 43.41
C GLN A 51 -6.13 -24.95 44.70
N PHE A 52 -5.80 -24.35 45.85
CA PHE A 52 -6.78 -24.04 46.93
C PHE A 52 -6.10 -23.54 48.22
N ASN A 53 -6.73 -22.53 48.82
CA ASN A 53 -6.72 -22.08 50.23
C ASN A 53 -5.70 -22.63 51.26
N ILE A 54 -5.19 -21.72 52.10
CA ILE A 54 -5.27 -21.82 53.57
C ILE A 54 -5.27 -20.41 54.21
N PHE A 55 -5.81 -20.32 55.43
CA PHE A 55 -6.32 -19.13 56.13
C PHE A 55 -5.39 -18.64 57.27
N ARG A 56 -5.72 -17.46 57.85
CA ARG A 56 -5.24 -16.82 59.13
C ARG A 56 -4.01 -15.88 58.99
N SER A 57 -4.08 -14.58 59.34
CA SER A 57 -4.34 -13.91 60.65
C SER A 57 -3.11 -13.96 61.56
N THR A 58 -2.53 -12.88 62.12
CA THR A 58 -2.93 -11.45 62.23
C THR A 58 -1.77 -10.55 62.73
N ALA A 59 -1.87 -9.22 62.52
CA ALA A 59 -1.11 -8.12 63.16
C ALA A 59 0.39 -7.96 62.77
N HIS A 60 1.01 -6.77 62.74
CA HIS A 60 0.60 -5.40 63.11
C HIS A 60 1.04 -4.36 62.05
N ILE A 61 0.22 -3.34 61.77
CA ILE A 61 0.67 -2.06 61.15
C ILE A 61 0.04 -0.88 61.92
N PRO A 62 0.78 0.21 62.24
CA PRO A 62 0.30 1.30 63.11
C PRO A 62 -0.84 2.19 62.54
N ARG A 63 -1.54 2.87 63.45
CA ARG A 63 -2.82 3.58 63.21
C ARG A 63 -2.77 4.88 62.38
N ALA A 64 -1.62 5.32 61.87
CA ALA A 64 -1.45 6.66 61.27
C ALA A 64 -1.75 6.78 59.76
N LEU A 65 -2.01 5.68 59.04
CA LEU A 65 -2.24 5.70 57.58
C LEU A 65 -3.65 5.22 57.13
N ARG A 66 -4.61 5.09 58.07
CA ARG A 66 -6.00 4.71 57.72
C ARG A 66 -6.89 5.87 57.29
N SER A 67 -6.47 7.12 57.46
CA SER A 67 -7.32 8.30 57.23
C SER A 67 -7.26 8.89 55.81
N ILE A 68 -6.40 8.37 54.92
CA ILE A 68 -6.26 8.88 53.54
C ILE A 68 -6.94 7.94 52.52
N PHE A 69 -7.15 6.66 52.85
CA PHE A 69 -7.70 5.67 51.90
C PHE A 69 -9.22 5.43 51.98
N ILE A 70 -9.96 6.15 52.84
CA ILE A 70 -11.43 6.00 52.96
C ILE A 70 -12.20 7.13 52.28
N ILE A 71 -11.59 8.30 52.04
CA ILE A 71 -12.27 9.46 51.41
C ILE A 71 -12.28 9.38 49.87
N SER A 72 -11.36 8.61 49.25
CA SER A 72 -11.31 8.42 47.79
C SER A 72 -12.32 7.39 47.25
N TRP A 73 -12.94 6.56 48.11
CA TRP A 73 -13.89 5.52 47.69
C TRP A 73 -15.37 5.89 47.89
N PHE A 74 -15.68 6.98 48.60
CA PHE A 74 -17.08 7.42 48.82
C PHE A 74 -17.56 8.54 47.88
N PHE A 75 -16.66 9.23 47.16
CA PHE A 75 -17.06 10.24 46.17
C PHE A 75 -17.37 9.69 44.78
N SER A 76 -17.08 8.42 44.51
CA SER A 76 -17.29 7.77 43.20
C SER A 76 -18.63 7.02 43.07
N LEU A 77 -19.52 7.11 44.07
CA LEU A 77 -20.75 6.31 44.17
C LEU A 77 -22.06 7.13 44.30
N ILE A 78 -22.01 8.46 44.13
CA ILE A 78 -23.20 9.34 44.19
C ILE A 78 -23.42 10.11 42.86
N PHE A 79 -22.75 9.70 41.77
CA PHE A 79 -22.96 10.26 40.41
C PHE A 79 -23.16 9.21 39.31
N LEU A 80 -23.72 8.04 39.65
CA LEU A 80 -24.39 7.12 38.73
C LEU A 80 -25.47 6.38 39.53
N PRO A 81 -26.76 6.64 39.24
CA PRO A 81 -27.39 5.86 38.18
C PRO A 81 -28.24 6.72 37.24
N PHE A 82 -27.63 7.27 36.18
CA PHE A 82 -28.37 7.93 35.10
C PHE A 82 -27.74 7.77 33.71
N TYR A 83 -27.08 6.62 33.46
CA TYR A 83 -26.45 6.32 32.17
C TYR A 83 -26.60 4.85 31.71
N TRP A 84 -27.75 4.22 31.98
CA TRP A 84 -28.13 2.94 31.36
C TRP A 84 -29.59 2.91 30.91
N SER A 85 -29.91 3.78 29.95
CA SER A 85 -31.06 3.63 29.03
C SER A 85 -30.98 4.53 27.79
N SER A 86 -29.78 4.91 27.36
CA SER A 86 -29.59 5.42 26.00
C SER A 86 -29.49 4.24 25.02
N THR A 87 -30.63 3.60 24.74
CA THR A 87 -30.87 3.16 23.37
C THR A 87 -30.71 4.41 22.52
N ALA A 88 -29.55 4.54 21.87
CA ALA A 88 -29.36 5.60 20.89
C ALA A 88 -30.55 5.48 19.92
N PRO A 89 -31.36 6.54 19.72
CA PRO A 89 -32.52 6.42 18.86
C PRO A 89 -31.98 6.03 17.49
N THR A 90 -32.28 4.80 17.06
CA THR A 90 -32.19 4.38 15.67
C THR A 90 -33.24 5.18 14.94
N ARG A 91 -32.95 6.47 14.71
CA ARG A 91 -33.69 7.30 13.77
C ARG A 91 -33.66 6.50 12.47
N PRO A 92 -34.82 6.10 11.93
CA PRO A 92 -34.85 5.62 10.56
C PRO A 92 -34.20 6.71 9.73
N TRP A 93 -33.24 6.33 8.88
CA TRP A 93 -32.85 7.20 7.78
C TRP A 93 -34.13 7.53 7.01
N PRO A 94 -34.39 8.81 6.66
CA PRO A 94 -35.63 9.17 6.00
C PRO A 94 -35.78 8.33 4.74
N GLU A 95 -36.93 7.69 4.56
CA GLU A 95 -37.23 6.94 3.34
C GLU A 95 -37.01 7.87 2.14
N TYR A 96 -36.21 7.39 1.19
CA TYR A 96 -35.79 8.19 0.04
C TYR A 96 -37.02 8.74 -0.70
N GLY A 97 -37.10 10.06 -0.82
CA GLY A 97 -38.01 10.69 -1.77
C GLY A 97 -37.79 10.07 -3.16
N ASN A 98 -38.86 9.59 -3.78
CA ASN A 98 -38.82 8.75 -4.99
C ASN A 98 -37.75 9.21 -6.00
N VAL A 99 -36.79 8.33 -6.30
CA VAL A 99 -35.77 8.52 -7.36
C VAL A 99 -36.41 8.33 -8.74
N ARG A 100 -37.38 9.19 -9.06
CA ARG A 100 -38.21 9.15 -10.28
C ARG A 100 -38.47 10.54 -10.87
N ASP A 101 -37.42 11.35 -11.02
CA ASP A 101 -37.45 12.48 -11.97
C ASP A 101 -36.07 12.95 -12.47
N LEU A 102 -35.16 12.00 -12.74
CA LEU A 102 -33.83 12.30 -13.32
C LEU A 102 -33.73 11.98 -14.83
N SER A 103 -34.79 11.44 -15.43
CA SER A 103 -34.89 11.13 -16.86
C SER A 103 -35.02 12.36 -17.78
N THR A 104 -35.24 13.54 -17.21
CA THR A 104 -35.84 14.68 -17.92
C THR A 104 -34.81 15.73 -18.36
N ILE A 105 -33.51 15.50 -18.10
CA ILE A 105 -32.39 16.33 -18.62
C ILE A 105 -31.68 15.60 -19.77
N HIS A 106 -32.44 15.35 -20.84
CA HIS A 106 -31.92 14.97 -22.16
C HIS A 106 -32.18 16.11 -23.14
N ASN A 107 -31.28 17.10 -23.12
CA ASN A 107 -31.25 18.17 -24.12
C ASN A 107 -29.79 18.54 -24.42
N ASN A 108 -29.44 18.49 -25.71
CA ASN A 108 -28.20 18.90 -26.37
C ASN A 108 -27.19 19.69 -25.52
N LEU A 109 -26.09 19.04 -25.14
CA LEU A 109 -24.89 19.70 -24.61
C LEU A 109 -23.73 19.54 -25.58
N SER A 110 -23.51 20.56 -26.42
CA SER A 110 -22.37 20.67 -27.34
C SER A 110 -21.04 21.01 -26.66
N THR A 111 -20.91 20.72 -25.35
CA THR A 111 -19.67 20.57 -24.57
C THR A 111 -20.03 20.20 -23.13
N ILE A 112 -19.39 19.16 -22.57
CA ILE A 112 -19.48 18.87 -21.13
C ILE A 112 -18.56 19.87 -20.40
N ASN A 113 -19.13 20.68 -19.51
CA ASN A 113 -18.38 21.69 -18.75
C ASN A 113 -17.97 21.12 -17.38
N ALA A 114 -16.66 21.07 -17.09
CA ALA A 114 -16.10 20.56 -15.83
C ALA A 114 -16.75 21.19 -14.59
N LYS A 115 -17.01 22.51 -14.60
CA LYS A 115 -17.68 23.19 -13.48
C LYS A 115 -19.06 22.61 -13.20
N HIS A 116 -19.84 22.29 -14.24
CA HIS A 116 -21.17 21.70 -14.07
C HIS A 116 -21.11 20.23 -13.62
N VAL A 117 -20.09 19.47 -14.04
CA VAL A 117 -19.91 18.08 -13.57
C VAL A 117 -19.46 18.05 -12.10
N HIS A 118 -18.54 18.94 -11.70
CA HIS A 118 -18.12 19.08 -10.30
C HIS A 118 -19.27 19.53 -9.39
N GLN A 119 -20.06 20.53 -9.81
CA GLN A 119 -21.27 20.94 -9.09
C GLN A 119 -22.30 19.81 -8.97
N TYR A 120 -22.43 18.98 -10.00
CA TYR A 120 -23.29 17.81 -9.97
C TYR A 120 -22.75 16.74 -9.00
N LEU A 121 -21.44 16.44 -9.02
CA LEU A 121 -20.79 15.56 -8.05
C LEU A 121 -21.00 16.06 -6.61
N ASP A 122 -20.69 17.32 -6.31
CA ASP A 122 -20.88 17.90 -4.98
C ASP A 122 -22.36 17.79 -4.54
N SER A 123 -23.33 17.95 -5.47
CA SER A 123 -24.76 17.77 -5.17
C SER A 123 -25.17 16.33 -4.82
N LEU A 124 -24.49 15.32 -5.41
CA LEU A 124 -24.70 13.90 -5.07
C LEU A 124 -24.00 13.52 -3.76
N LEU A 125 -22.84 14.11 -3.47
CA LEU A 125 -22.09 13.84 -2.25
C LEU A 125 -22.70 14.52 -1.01
N LEU A 126 -23.23 15.74 -1.13
CA LEU A 126 -23.75 16.51 0.01
C LEU A 126 -24.71 15.72 0.93
N PRO A 127 -25.74 15.00 0.42
CA PRO A 127 -26.60 14.16 1.25
C PRO A 127 -25.86 13.02 1.97
N ILE A 128 -24.86 12.41 1.33
CA ILE A 128 -24.07 11.29 1.87
C ILE A 128 -23.24 11.74 3.09
N TYR A 129 -22.78 12.99 3.10
CA TYR A 129 -22.02 13.59 4.21
C TYR A 129 -22.87 14.50 5.11
N ASN A 130 -24.19 14.34 5.15
CA ASN A 130 -25.10 15.14 5.99
C ASN A 130 -24.93 16.67 5.83
N GLY A 131 -24.68 17.11 4.59
CA GLY A 131 -24.47 18.52 4.22
C GLY A 131 -23.05 19.05 4.41
N ASN A 132 -22.11 18.25 4.96
CA ASN A 132 -20.75 18.69 5.29
C ASN A 132 -19.70 17.83 4.57
N LEU A 133 -19.33 18.22 3.34
CA LEU A 133 -18.30 17.51 2.57
C LEU A 133 -16.93 17.53 3.31
N PRO A 134 -16.14 16.44 3.24
CA PRO A 134 -14.81 16.41 3.82
C PRO A 134 -13.85 17.38 3.09
N PRO A 135 -12.77 17.83 3.74
CA PRO A 135 -11.79 18.71 3.13
C PRO A 135 -11.12 18.01 1.94
N ARG A 136 -11.14 18.65 0.77
CA ARG A 136 -10.53 18.13 -0.46
C ARG A 136 -9.10 18.62 -0.63
N MET A 137 -8.23 17.78 -1.18
CA MET A 137 -6.88 18.20 -1.55
C MET A 137 -6.93 19.26 -2.66
N ARG A 138 -6.13 20.32 -2.52
CA ARG A 138 -5.99 21.35 -3.54
C ARG A 138 -5.09 20.86 -4.67
N CYS A 139 -5.63 20.81 -5.88
CA CYS A 139 -4.90 20.47 -7.10
C CYS A 139 -4.53 21.71 -7.91
N GLU A 140 -3.36 21.63 -8.55
CA GLU A 140 -2.95 22.59 -9.57
C GLU A 140 -3.79 22.45 -10.85
N MET A 141 -3.86 23.53 -11.63
CA MET A 141 -4.40 23.46 -12.98
C MET A 141 -3.50 22.61 -13.88
N ILE A 142 -4.12 21.94 -14.84
CA ILE A 142 -3.43 21.09 -15.81
C ILE A 142 -2.65 21.95 -16.81
N ASP A 143 -1.36 21.65 -16.97
CA ASP A 143 -0.53 22.19 -18.07
C ASP A 143 -0.88 21.46 -19.38
N ILE A 144 -1.78 22.08 -20.15
CA ILE A 144 -2.25 21.53 -21.43
C ILE A 144 -1.10 21.38 -22.44
N GLN A 145 -0.07 22.24 -22.38
CA GLN A 145 1.08 22.15 -23.26
C GLN A 145 1.98 20.95 -22.92
N ARG A 146 2.24 20.68 -21.63
CA ARG A 146 3.00 19.49 -21.18
C ARG A 146 2.32 18.19 -21.61
N TYR A 147 1.00 18.12 -21.48
CA TYR A 147 0.23 16.89 -21.76
C TYR A 147 -0.32 16.77 -23.18
N ALA A 148 -0.07 17.75 -24.05
CA ALA A 148 -0.44 17.74 -25.48
C ALA A 148 -0.03 16.45 -26.26
N PRO A 149 1.08 15.74 -25.95
CA PRO A 149 1.39 14.47 -26.59
C PRO A 149 0.32 13.38 -26.40
N LEU A 150 -0.38 13.36 -25.25
CA LEU A 150 -1.46 12.39 -24.98
C LEU A 150 -2.67 12.60 -25.90
N GLY A 151 -2.90 13.83 -26.37
CA GLY A 151 -3.94 14.12 -27.37
C GLY A 151 -3.68 13.51 -28.75
N LYS A 152 -2.48 12.95 -29.00
CA LYS A 152 -2.11 12.29 -30.26
C LYS A 152 -2.24 10.77 -30.20
N THR A 153 -2.50 10.20 -29.03
CA THR A 153 -2.63 8.75 -28.81
C THR A 153 -4.08 8.38 -28.59
N ASN A 154 -4.65 7.57 -29.48
CA ASN A 154 -5.95 6.96 -29.26
C ASN A 154 -5.76 5.75 -28.34
N LEU A 155 -6.21 5.84 -27.10
CA LEU A 155 -6.04 4.82 -26.05
C LEU A 155 -7.41 4.45 -25.46
N SER A 156 -7.58 3.19 -25.09
CA SER A 156 -8.68 2.70 -24.26
C SER A 156 -8.13 2.41 -22.87
N VAL A 157 -8.56 3.18 -21.85
CA VAL A 157 -8.00 3.11 -20.48
C VAL A 157 -9.07 2.70 -19.48
N LEU A 158 -8.79 1.63 -18.72
CA LEU A 158 -9.59 1.25 -17.56
C LEU A 158 -9.05 1.94 -16.32
N LEU A 159 -9.89 2.73 -15.66
CA LEU A 159 -9.63 3.24 -14.32
C LEU A 159 -9.98 2.14 -13.31
N THR A 160 -8.99 1.57 -12.63
CA THR A 160 -9.18 0.44 -11.73
C THR A 160 -9.01 0.88 -10.28
N GLY A 161 -10.11 1.08 -9.57
CA GLY A 161 -10.14 1.47 -8.16
C GLY A 161 -10.38 0.29 -7.24
N ASN A 162 -9.49 0.11 -6.26
CA ASN A 162 -9.61 -0.89 -5.20
C ASN A 162 -9.80 -0.19 -3.85
N MET A 163 -11.01 -0.26 -3.30
CA MET A 163 -11.48 0.69 -2.29
C MET A 163 -11.82 0.05 -0.94
N TYR A 164 -11.40 0.70 0.15
CA TYR A 164 -11.77 0.31 1.51
C TYR A 164 -11.67 1.48 2.50
N ASN A 165 -12.81 1.90 3.06
CA ASN A 165 -12.95 2.99 4.05
C ASN A 165 -12.35 4.34 3.58
N GLU A 166 -12.50 4.66 2.31
CA GLU A 166 -12.00 5.89 1.68
C GLU A 166 -12.94 7.08 1.82
N ASP A 167 -13.67 7.17 2.94
CA ASP A 167 -14.76 8.12 3.13
C ASP A 167 -14.30 9.59 2.99
N ASP A 168 -13.07 9.92 3.40
CA ASP A 168 -12.51 11.27 3.27
C ASP A 168 -11.75 11.48 1.94
N ILE A 169 -11.38 10.40 1.24
CA ILE A 169 -10.45 10.42 0.10
C ILE A 169 -11.22 10.46 -1.23
N LEU A 170 -12.27 9.65 -1.38
CA LEU A 170 -13.06 9.52 -2.60
C LEU A 170 -13.57 10.86 -3.18
N PRO A 171 -14.02 11.85 -2.38
CA PRO A 171 -14.41 13.16 -2.92
C PRO A 171 -13.27 13.90 -3.63
N THR A 172 -12.02 13.73 -3.20
CA THR A 172 -10.85 14.26 -3.92
C THR A 172 -10.61 13.46 -5.20
N GLN A 173 -10.60 12.13 -5.11
CA GLN A 173 -10.33 11.25 -6.25
C GLN A 173 -11.32 11.44 -7.39
N LEU A 174 -12.63 11.52 -7.09
CA LEU A 174 -13.67 11.67 -8.12
C LEU A 174 -13.56 13.01 -8.85
N HIS A 175 -13.22 14.10 -8.15
CA HIS A 175 -12.91 15.38 -8.80
C HIS A 175 -11.68 15.23 -9.73
N ALA A 176 -10.62 14.58 -9.25
CA ALA A 176 -9.41 14.37 -10.05
C ALA A 176 -9.66 13.49 -11.30
N LEU A 177 -10.54 12.49 -11.19
CA LEU A 177 -10.94 11.62 -12.30
C LEU A 177 -11.84 12.36 -13.33
N ILE A 178 -12.77 13.21 -12.87
CA ILE A 178 -13.56 14.09 -13.75
C ILE A 178 -12.64 14.98 -14.59
N ASP A 179 -11.69 15.67 -13.95
CA ASP A 179 -10.78 16.59 -14.63
C ASP A 179 -9.83 15.86 -15.59
N LEU A 180 -9.37 14.64 -15.24
CA LEU A 180 -8.59 13.79 -16.14
C LEU A 180 -9.38 13.42 -17.40
N ILE A 181 -10.60 12.91 -17.25
CA ILE A 181 -11.44 12.45 -18.35
C ILE A 181 -11.78 13.60 -19.30
N LEU A 182 -12.20 14.75 -18.75
CA LEU A 182 -12.58 15.92 -19.54
C LEU A 182 -11.41 16.59 -20.27
N SER A 183 -10.19 16.46 -19.73
CA SER A 183 -8.98 17.00 -20.35
C SER A 183 -8.36 16.09 -21.41
N LEU A 184 -8.78 14.82 -21.49
CA LEU A 184 -8.31 13.83 -22.47
C LEU A 184 -9.50 13.21 -23.22
N PRO A 185 -10.27 14.01 -24.00
CA PRO A 185 -11.49 13.56 -24.68
C PRO A 185 -11.24 12.57 -25.84
N HIS A 186 -9.98 12.38 -26.23
CA HIS A 186 -9.58 11.41 -27.25
C HIS A 186 -9.29 10.01 -26.66
N ILE A 187 -9.20 9.89 -25.33
CA ILE A 187 -9.06 8.59 -24.66
C ILE A 187 -10.45 8.01 -24.43
N THR A 188 -10.62 6.73 -24.75
CA THR A 188 -11.85 6.00 -24.44
C THR A 188 -11.76 5.43 -23.03
N TRP A 189 -12.56 5.96 -22.12
CA TRP A 189 -12.51 5.58 -20.71
C TRP A 189 -13.44 4.42 -20.35
N GLY A 190 -13.09 3.75 -19.26
CA GLY A 190 -13.98 2.89 -18.48
C GLY A 190 -13.57 2.91 -17.01
N ILE A 191 -14.40 2.38 -16.12
CA ILE A 191 -14.07 2.26 -14.69
C ILE A 191 -14.45 0.91 -14.13
N SER A 192 -13.56 0.35 -13.31
CA SER A 192 -13.80 -0.78 -12.43
C SER A 192 -13.55 -0.34 -11.00
N ALA A 193 -14.62 -0.11 -10.23
CA ALA A 193 -14.57 0.29 -8.82
C ALA A 193 -15.06 -0.85 -7.93
N TYR A 194 -14.15 -1.46 -7.18
CA TYR A 194 -14.44 -2.56 -6.27
C TYR A 194 -14.20 -2.14 -4.82
N GLU A 195 -15.23 -2.26 -3.98
CA GLU A 195 -15.18 -1.95 -2.54
C GLU A 195 -15.22 -3.24 -1.72
N SER A 196 -14.25 -3.43 -0.81
CA SER A 196 -13.93 -4.73 -0.20
C SER A 196 -13.98 -4.80 1.34
N GLY A 197 -15.02 -4.27 1.97
CA GLY A 197 -15.37 -4.59 3.37
C GLY A 197 -15.91 -3.42 4.20
N THR A 198 -16.23 -2.30 3.56
CA THR A 198 -16.82 -1.13 4.20
C THR A 198 -18.32 -1.39 4.46
N PRO A 199 -18.86 -1.00 5.64
CA PRO A 199 -20.29 -1.14 5.90
C PRO A 199 -21.15 -0.36 4.89
N LEU A 200 -22.21 -0.98 4.38
CA LEU A 200 -23.05 -0.45 3.27
C LEU A 200 -23.62 0.97 3.45
N HIS A 201 -23.70 1.45 4.69
CA HIS A 201 -24.19 2.77 5.07
C HIS A 201 -23.10 3.86 5.15
N ARG A 202 -21.81 3.50 4.99
CA ARG A 202 -20.69 4.45 5.00
C ARG A 202 -20.53 5.08 3.61
N PRO A 203 -20.01 6.33 3.53
CA PRO A 203 -19.85 7.04 2.26
C PRO A 203 -19.20 6.21 1.15
N THR A 204 -18.11 5.48 1.41
CA THR A 204 -17.39 4.66 0.42
C THR A 204 -18.32 3.71 -0.34
N SER A 205 -19.07 2.86 0.36
CA SER A 205 -19.97 1.88 -0.26
C SER A 205 -21.16 2.54 -0.98
N VAL A 206 -21.64 3.69 -0.50
CA VAL A 206 -22.71 4.45 -1.17
C VAL A 206 -22.19 5.12 -2.44
N ILE A 207 -20.99 5.72 -2.39
CA ILE A 207 -20.35 6.39 -3.52
C ILE A 207 -20.05 5.39 -4.64
N VAL A 208 -19.47 4.24 -4.30
CA VAL A 208 -19.14 3.18 -5.28
C VAL A 208 -20.38 2.63 -5.97
N ARG A 209 -21.47 2.43 -5.23
CA ARG A 209 -22.69 1.81 -5.74
C ARG A 209 -23.60 2.78 -6.50
N GLU A 210 -23.74 4.01 -6.01
CA GLU A 210 -24.73 4.97 -6.50
C GLU A 210 -24.11 6.14 -7.30
N VAL A 211 -22.99 6.71 -6.82
CA VAL A 211 -22.44 7.96 -7.37
C VAL A 211 -21.52 7.73 -8.56
N ILE A 212 -20.63 6.72 -8.49
CA ILE A 212 -19.71 6.40 -9.59
C ILE A 212 -20.45 6.14 -10.91
N PRO A 213 -21.51 5.30 -10.98
CA PRO A 213 -22.23 5.07 -12.23
C PRO A 213 -22.85 6.35 -12.80
N LEU A 214 -23.52 7.16 -11.96
CA LEU A 214 -24.16 8.41 -12.40
C LEU A 214 -23.17 9.43 -12.96
N ILE A 215 -22.01 9.59 -12.30
CA ILE A 215 -20.97 10.52 -12.75
C ILE A 215 -20.28 10.05 -14.03
N PHE A 216 -19.99 8.75 -14.14
CA PHE A 216 -19.33 8.21 -15.33
C PHE A 216 -20.28 8.20 -16.55
N GLU A 217 -21.56 7.88 -16.37
CA GLU A 217 -22.58 8.09 -17.43
C GLU A 217 -22.68 9.57 -17.82
N ARG A 218 -22.65 10.50 -16.85
CA ARG A 218 -22.70 11.95 -17.11
C ARG A 218 -21.46 12.47 -17.86
N LEU A 219 -20.32 11.81 -17.71
CA LEU A 219 -19.09 12.05 -18.48
C LEU A 219 -19.11 11.41 -19.88
N GLY A 220 -20.16 10.67 -20.23
CA GLY A 220 -20.30 9.99 -21.52
C GLY A 220 -19.66 8.61 -21.59
N VAL A 221 -19.25 8.03 -20.45
CA VAL A 221 -18.73 6.65 -20.40
C VAL A 221 -19.90 5.66 -20.59
N PRO A 222 -19.85 4.75 -21.59
CA PRO A 222 -20.91 3.79 -21.82
C PRO A 222 -21.12 2.83 -20.64
N ARG A 223 -22.37 2.40 -20.42
CA ARG A 223 -22.73 1.48 -19.31
C ARG A 223 -21.99 0.15 -19.33
N ASP A 224 -21.64 -0.38 -20.50
CA ASP A 224 -20.84 -1.60 -20.66
C ASP A 224 -19.32 -1.39 -20.45
N ARG A 225 -18.94 -0.20 -19.95
CA ARG A 225 -17.61 0.17 -19.47
C ARG A 225 -17.59 0.60 -17.99
N ILE A 226 -18.71 0.53 -17.29
CA ILE A 226 -18.86 0.91 -15.89
C ILE A 226 -19.11 -0.36 -15.06
N PHE A 227 -18.09 -0.77 -14.29
CA PHE A 227 -18.13 -1.93 -13.42
C PHE A 227 -18.02 -1.48 -11.97
N THR A 228 -19.11 -1.51 -11.22
CA THR A 228 -19.13 -1.12 -9.80
C THR A 228 -19.59 -2.30 -8.95
N THR A 229 -18.88 -2.61 -7.87
CA THR A 229 -19.24 -3.73 -6.98
C THR A 229 -18.83 -3.41 -5.55
N THR A 230 -19.74 -3.60 -4.60
CA THR A 230 -19.53 -3.40 -3.17
C THR A 230 -19.70 -4.70 -2.41
N ASN A 231 -18.76 -5.05 -1.54
CA ASN A 231 -18.85 -6.21 -0.66
C ASN A 231 -18.58 -5.81 0.79
N SER A 232 -19.63 -5.67 1.59
CA SER A 232 -19.52 -5.29 3.00
C SER A 232 -18.87 -6.33 3.91
N THR A 233 -18.60 -7.55 3.43
CA THR A 233 -17.89 -8.58 4.18
C THR A 233 -16.39 -8.45 3.93
N ARG A 234 -15.68 -7.84 4.88
CA ARG A 234 -14.21 -7.72 4.80
C ARG A 234 -13.54 -9.10 4.81
N PRO A 235 -12.67 -9.42 3.83
CA PRO A 235 -11.87 -10.64 3.85
C PRO A 235 -10.99 -10.76 5.11
N SER A 236 -10.69 -11.99 5.53
CA SER A 236 -9.80 -12.22 6.67
C SER A 236 -8.36 -11.79 6.33
N MET A 237 -7.84 -10.84 7.10
CA MET A 237 -6.45 -10.37 7.00
C MET A 237 -5.54 -11.02 8.08
N LYS A 238 -6.01 -12.08 8.76
CA LYS A 238 -5.27 -12.70 9.88
C LYS A 238 -4.17 -13.64 9.38
N GLY A 239 -2.92 -13.27 9.65
CA GLY A 239 -1.74 -14.01 9.20
C GLY A 239 -1.33 -13.64 7.78
N VAL A 240 -0.03 -13.70 7.49
CA VAL A 240 0.54 -13.10 6.28
C VAL A 240 0.11 -13.80 4.99
N LYS A 241 0.16 -15.14 4.94
CA LYS A 241 -0.33 -15.91 3.78
C LYS A 241 -1.81 -15.60 3.47
N THR A 242 -2.67 -15.54 4.50
CA THR A 242 -4.09 -15.17 4.37
C THR A 242 -4.28 -13.75 3.86
N ARG A 243 -3.48 -12.80 4.36
CA ARG A 243 -3.51 -11.39 3.93
C ARG A 243 -3.11 -11.24 2.47
N ILE A 244 -2.03 -11.87 2.04
CA ILE A 244 -1.57 -11.85 0.64
C ILE A 244 -2.66 -12.42 -0.27
N GLN A 245 -3.21 -13.60 0.04
CA GLN A 245 -4.27 -14.20 -0.77
C GLN A 245 -5.55 -13.35 -0.80
N SER A 246 -5.92 -12.74 0.33
CA SER A 246 -7.10 -11.85 0.39
C SER A 246 -6.91 -10.59 -0.44
N LEU A 247 -5.75 -9.94 -0.37
CA LEU A 247 -5.42 -8.79 -1.22
C LEU A 247 -5.36 -9.19 -2.70
N ALA A 248 -4.83 -10.37 -3.02
CA ALA A 248 -4.78 -10.88 -4.38
C ALA A 248 -6.19 -11.08 -4.96
N ASN A 249 -7.09 -11.70 -4.20
CA ASN A 249 -8.49 -11.87 -4.60
C ASN A 249 -9.19 -10.53 -4.80
N VAL A 250 -8.99 -9.58 -3.87
CA VAL A 250 -9.57 -8.23 -3.92
C VAL A 250 -9.09 -7.46 -5.16
N ARG A 251 -7.79 -7.45 -5.45
CA ARG A 251 -7.27 -6.77 -6.65
C ARG A 251 -7.66 -7.48 -7.94
N ASN A 252 -7.73 -8.82 -7.95
CA ASN A 252 -8.25 -9.58 -9.09
C ASN A 252 -9.71 -9.23 -9.40
N HIS A 253 -10.56 -8.95 -8.40
CA HIS A 253 -11.91 -8.44 -8.65
C HIS A 253 -11.86 -7.07 -9.34
N ALA A 254 -11.03 -6.13 -8.85
CA ALA A 254 -10.87 -4.81 -9.46
C ALA A 254 -10.39 -4.90 -10.92
N VAL A 255 -9.35 -5.69 -11.24
CA VAL A 255 -8.88 -5.87 -12.63
C VAL A 255 -9.69 -6.89 -13.46
N SER A 256 -10.78 -7.47 -12.93
CA SER A 256 -11.50 -8.56 -13.61
C SER A 256 -12.07 -8.22 -15.00
N PRO A 257 -12.44 -6.97 -15.35
CA PRO A 257 -12.81 -6.63 -16.73
C PRO A 257 -11.70 -6.87 -17.77
N LEU A 258 -10.43 -6.95 -17.33
CA LEU A 258 -9.27 -7.22 -18.18
C LEU A 258 -9.01 -8.72 -18.41
N PHE A 259 -9.83 -9.62 -17.85
CA PHE A 259 -9.56 -11.06 -17.90
C PHE A 259 -10.09 -11.76 -19.14
N SER A 260 -11.04 -11.16 -19.88
CA SER A 260 -11.69 -11.80 -21.02
C SER A 260 -11.40 -11.09 -22.33
N ARG A 261 -10.71 -11.80 -23.22
CA ARG A 261 -10.50 -11.43 -24.63
C ARG A 261 -11.78 -11.50 -25.48
N SER A 262 -12.86 -12.11 -24.96
CA SER A 262 -14.18 -12.10 -25.60
C SER A 262 -15.10 -10.99 -25.06
N SER A 263 -14.60 -10.12 -24.19
CA SER A 263 -15.35 -8.92 -23.81
C SER A 263 -15.54 -8.00 -25.03
N LYS A 264 -16.66 -7.27 -25.07
CA LYS A 264 -16.89 -6.24 -26.10
C LYS A 264 -15.98 -5.02 -25.90
N THR A 265 -15.28 -4.95 -24.76
CA THR A 265 -14.60 -3.75 -24.27
C THR A 265 -13.14 -4.08 -24.01
N HIS A 266 -12.31 -3.86 -25.03
CA HIS A 266 -10.86 -3.99 -24.89
C HIS A 266 -10.26 -2.69 -24.33
N TYR A 267 -9.25 -2.84 -23.48
CA TYR A 267 -8.43 -1.76 -22.94
C TYR A 267 -6.97 -2.00 -23.32
N ASP A 268 -6.25 -0.91 -23.59
CA ASP A 268 -4.81 -0.92 -23.79
C ASP A 268 -4.10 -0.86 -22.43
N LEU A 269 -4.61 -0.03 -21.52
CA LEU A 269 -4.02 0.27 -20.22
C LEU A 269 -5.01 0.09 -19.06
N SER A 270 -4.46 -0.28 -17.89
CA SER A 270 -5.12 -0.13 -16.59
C SER A 270 -4.40 0.94 -15.78
N LEU A 271 -5.08 2.05 -15.49
CA LEU A 271 -4.65 3.02 -14.49
C LEU A 271 -5.26 2.58 -13.15
N PHE A 272 -4.44 1.91 -12.34
CA PHE A 272 -4.85 1.33 -11.06
C PHE A 272 -4.58 2.30 -9.91
N PHE A 273 -5.55 2.50 -9.02
CA PHE A 273 -5.43 3.38 -7.84
C PHE A 273 -5.95 2.73 -6.55
N ASN A 274 -5.34 3.10 -5.42
CA ASN A 274 -5.70 2.69 -4.05
C ASN A 274 -6.12 3.94 -3.22
N ASP A 275 -6.16 3.77 -1.89
CA ASP A 275 -6.55 4.73 -0.85
C ASP A 275 -5.57 5.90 -0.61
N VAL A 276 -5.08 6.52 -1.70
CA VAL A 276 -4.23 7.72 -1.65
C VAL A 276 -4.94 8.95 -2.20
N TYR A 277 -4.50 10.12 -1.73
CA TYR A 277 -4.88 11.41 -2.32
C TYR A 277 -4.04 11.66 -3.59
N PHE A 278 -4.71 12.08 -4.67
CA PHE A 278 -4.07 12.38 -5.96
C PHE A 278 -4.76 13.50 -6.72
N CYS A 279 -4.05 14.09 -7.68
CA CYS A 279 -4.53 15.12 -8.60
C CYS A 279 -4.54 14.65 -10.06
N PRO A 280 -5.25 15.36 -10.97
CA PRO A 280 -5.24 15.05 -12.41
C PRO A 280 -3.84 15.01 -13.01
N ARG A 281 -2.99 15.97 -12.62
CA ARG A 281 -1.57 16.07 -13.01
C ARG A 281 -0.84 14.76 -12.78
N ASP A 282 -1.05 14.11 -11.64
CA ASP A 282 -0.31 12.90 -11.24
C ASP A 282 -0.63 11.74 -12.19
N MET A 283 -1.90 11.58 -12.55
CA MET A 283 -2.36 10.57 -13.51
C MET A 283 -1.92 10.88 -14.95
N MET A 284 -1.94 12.15 -15.35
CA MET A 284 -1.45 12.58 -16.66
C MET A 284 0.05 12.39 -16.82
N GLU A 285 0.82 12.67 -15.78
CA GLU A 285 2.28 12.47 -15.73
C GLU A 285 2.64 10.98 -15.85
N LEU A 286 1.90 10.11 -15.14
CA LEU A 286 2.02 8.65 -15.30
C LEU A 286 1.73 8.21 -16.73
N LEU A 287 0.60 8.63 -17.33
CA LEU A 287 0.24 8.29 -18.71
C LEU A 287 1.25 8.84 -19.74
N LEU A 288 1.77 10.05 -19.54
CA LEU A 288 2.74 10.70 -20.43
C LEU A 288 4.04 9.91 -20.49
N HIS A 289 4.67 9.64 -19.34
CA HIS A 289 5.92 8.87 -19.32
C HIS A 289 5.72 7.40 -19.64
N HIS A 290 4.55 6.82 -19.33
CA HIS A 290 4.23 5.45 -19.73
C HIS A 290 4.22 5.31 -21.26
N THR A 291 3.50 6.20 -21.96
CA THR A 291 3.41 6.19 -23.43
C THR A 291 4.72 6.59 -24.11
N GLN A 292 5.40 7.64 -23.64
CA GLN A 292 6.67 8.12 -24.21
C GLN A 292 7.80 7.10 -24.06
N GLN A 293 7.97 6.53 -22.87
CA GLN A 293 9.01 5.51 -22.60
C GLN A 293 8.62 4.13 -23.13
N LYS A 294 7.39 3.98 -23.64
CA LYS A 294 6.77 2.69 -24.00
C LYS A 294 6.87 1.68 -22.86
N ALA A 295 6.73 2.15 -21.62
CA ALA A 295 6.85 1.31 -20.44
C ALA A 295 5.70 0.30 -20.40
N HIS A 296 5.91 -0.84 -19.76
CA HIS A 296 4.88 -1.84 -19.51
C HIS A 296 4.21 -1.63 -18.13
N VAL A 297 4.95 -1.04 -17.18
CA VAL A 297 4.46 -0.58 -15.87
C VAL A 297 5.08 0.77 -15.52
N THR A 298 4.30 1.69 -14.94
CA THR A 298 4.77 3.01 -14.49
C THR A 298 4.10 3.39 -13.17
N CYS A 299 4.88 3.53 -12.10
CA CYS A 299 4.39 3.84 -10.75
C CYS A 299 4.73 5.27 -10.31
N GLY A 300 3.93 5.83 -9.39
CA GLY A 300 4.35 6.96 -8.55
C GLY A 300 5.11 6.49 -7.30
N ILE A 301 5.28 7.38 -6.31
CA ILE A 301 6.03 7.12 -5.08
C ILE A 301 5.18 7.44 -3.84
N ASP A 302 5.01 6.47 -2.95
CA ASP A 302 4.20 6.64 -1.73
C ASP A 302 5.05 6.99 -0.52
N TRP A 303 4.55 7.94 0.27
CA TRP A 303 5.22 8.47 1.44
C TRP A 303 4.52 8.06 2.73
N LYS A 304 5.29 7.44 3.63
CA LYS A 304 4.87 7.15 5.01
C LYS A 304 4.88 8.40 5.87
N ASP A 305 5.84 9.29 5.60
CA ASP A 305 5.95 10.65 6.12
C ASP A 305 6.81 11.49 5.17
N LYS A 306 7.23 12.69 5.60
CA LYS A 306 7.99 13.66 4.81
C LYS A 306 9.31 13.11 4.22
N GLN A 307 9.91 12.09 4.85
CA GLN A 307 11.24 11.57 4.52
C GLN A 307 11.28 10.07 4.24
N ARG A 308 10.30 9.28 4.73
CA ARG A 308 10.29 7.82 4.57
C ARG A 308 9.29 7.36 3.50
N PHE A 309 9.80 6.57 2.55
CA PHE A 309 9.01 5.83 1.57
C PHE A 309 8.16 4.75 2.23
N TYR A 310 6.98 4.47 1.67
CA TYR A 310 6.00 3.54 2.25
C TYR A 310 6.26 2.08 1.86
N ASP A 311 6.31 1.77 0.56
CA ASP A 311 6.27 0.39 0.02
C ASP A 311 7.62 -0.35 0.06
N LEU A 312 8.38 -0.21 1.16
CA LEU A 312 9.69 -0.84 1.37
C LEU A 312 9.65 -2.38 1.21
N TRP A 313 8.54 -3.01 1.57
CA TRP A 313 8.39 -4.46 1.40
C TRP A 313 8.37 -4.88 -0.07
N VAL A 314 7.81 -4.02 -0.94
CA VAL A 314 7.51 -4.33 -2.35
C VAL A 314 8.59 -3.83 -3.30
N ALA A 315 8.96 -2.56 -3.21
CA ALA A 315 9.75 -1.91 -4.25
C ALA A 315 11.19 -2.46 -4.30
N ARG A 316 11.70 -2.69 -5.52
CA ARG A 316 13.06 -3.14 -5.79
C ARG A 316 13.66 -2.36 -6.95
N ASP A 317 14.86 -1.81 -6.76
CA ASP A 317 15.60 -1.17 -7.84
C ASP A 317 16.00 -2.18 -8.93
N ILE A 318 16.61 -1.72 -10.02
CA ILE A 318 16.96 -2.61 -11.14
C ILE A 318 18.07 -3.63 -10.80
N SER A 319 18.85 -3.40 -9.74
CA SER A 319 19.80 -4.40 -9.21
C SER A 319 19.12 -5.46 -8.31
N GLY A 320 17.86 -5.24 -7.94
CA GLY A 320 17.07 -6.14 -7.12
C GLY A 320 17.15 -5.86 -5.62
N ASP A 321 17.81 -4.77 -5.18
CA ASP A 321 17.82 -4.28 -3.79
C ASP A 321 16.60 -3.40 -3.48
N LEU A 322 16.41 -3.04 -2.21
CA LEU A 322 15.35 -2.13 -1.76
C LEU A 322 15.53 -0.71 -2.29
N PHE A 323 14.42 -0.02 -2.55
CA PHE A 323 14.42 1.41 -2.91
C PHE A 323 15.06 2.32 -1.85
N SER A 324 15.05 1.95 -0.58
CA SER A 324 15.60 2.75 0.52
C SER A 324 16.39 1.83 1.45
N PRO A 325 17.51 2.30 2.05
CA PRO A 325 18.25 1.51 3.02
C PRO A 325 17.38 1.17 4.23
N THR A 326 17.70 0.03 4.83
CA THR A 326 16.96 -0.54 5.95
C THR A 326 17.29 0.21 7.24
N VAL A 327 16.43 0.10 8.27
CA VAL A 327 16.72 0.67 9.60
C VAL A 327 18.06 0.14 10.13
N TYR A 328 18.35 -1.15 9.94
CA TYR A 328 19.62 -1.76 10.35
C TYR A 328 20.83 -1.22 9.59
N GLU A 329 20.72 -0.97 8.27
CA GLU A 329 21.80 -0.37 7.47
C GLU A 329 22.07 1.09 7.89
N VAL A 330 21.04 1.81 8.34
CA VAL A 330 21.18 3.19 8.84
C VAL A 330 21.68 3.22 10.29
N GLU A 331 21.27 2.27 11.14
CA GLU A 331 21.70 2.14 12.54
C GLU A 331 23.11 1.57 12.69
N GLN A 332 23.57 0.68 11.79
CA GLN A 332 24.98 0.25 11.80
C GLN A 332 25.95 1.39 11.46
N GLU A 333 25.47 2.43 10.76
CA GLU A 333 26.22 3.68 10.55
C GLU A 333 26.08 4.69 11.71
N TRP A 334 25.20 4.44 12.70
CA TRP A 334 24.93 5.37 13.79
C TRP A 334 24.52 4.70 15.12
N SER A 335 25.38 4.81 16.12
CA SER A 335 24.96 4.66 17.51
C SER A 335 23.96 5.75 17.91
N TRP A 336 22.99 5.39 18.76
CA TRP A 336 21.95 6.25 19.39
C TRP A 336 20.58 6.42 18.69
N GLY A 337 20.07 5.40 18.00
CA GLY A 337 18.63 5.06 18.02
C GLY A 337 17.62 6.12 17.55
N GLN A 338 18.03 7.04 16.67
CA GLN A 338 17.16 8.00 16.00
C GLN A 338 17.29 7.80 14.50
N TRP A 339 16.17 7.73 13.78
CA TRP A 339 16.20 7.85 12.32
C TRP A 339 16.79 9.23 11.98
N PRO A 340 17.90 9.32 11.22
CA PRO A 340 18.64 10.55 11.06
C PRO A 340 17.91 11.47 10.08
N SER A 341 16.99 12.27 10.61
CA SER A 341 16.27 13.30 9.86
C SER A 341 17.19 14.33 9.21
N SER A 342 18.44 14.41 9.68
CA SER A 342 19.58 15.15 9.13
C SER A 342 20.11 14.64 7.78
N LYS A 343 19.88 13.37 7.40
CA LYS A 343 20.29 12.82 6.10
C LYS A 343 19.21 12.93 5.01
N GLY A 344 18.02 13.43 5.35
CA GLY A 344 16.94 13.65 4.38
C GLY A 344 16.48 12.34 3.70
N GLU A 345 16.19 12.45 2.40
CA GLU A 345 15.68 11.34 1.59
C GLU A 345 16.83 10.47 1.05
N GLN A 346 16.66 9.14 1.07
CA GLN A 346 17.71 8.16 0.77
C GLN A 346 17.29 7.12 -0.28
N LEU A 347 16.43 7.53 -1.23
CA LEU A 347 16.00 6.64 -2.31
C LEU A 347 17.16 6.28 -3.26
N PHE A 348 17.20 5.03 -3.69
CA PHE A 348 18.22 4.42 -4.55
C PHE A 348 19.65 4.53 -4.02
N ARG A 349 19.84 4.68 -2.70
CA ARG A 349 21.16 4.86 -2.08
C ARG A 349 22.20 3.83 -2.55
N ASN A 350 21.80 2.57 -2.66
CA ASN A 350 22.67 1.44 -3.00
C ASN A 350 22.87 1.26 -4.51
N HIS A 351 22.11 1.98 -5.35
CA HIS A 351 22.22 1.93 -6.81
C HIS A 351 22.44 3.34 -7.41
N PRO A 352 23.69 3.84 -7.44
CA PRO A 352 24.02 5.20 -7.87
C PRO A 352 23.45 5.63 -9.23
N PRO A 353 23.37 4.78 -10.29
CA PRO A 353 22.75 5.18 -11.55
C PRO A 353 21.26 5.52 -11.42
N SER A 354 20.50 4.73 -10.65
CA SER A 354 19.08 5.03 -10.37
C SER A 354 18.94 6.28 -9.51
N ARG A 355 19.85 6.48 -8.54
CA ARG A 355 19.87 7.68 -7.70
C ARG A 355 20.10 8.96 -8.50
N ILE A 356 21.03 8.97 -9.46
CA ILE A 356 21.29 10.14 -10.31
C ILE A 356 20.05 10.49 -11.14
N ARG A 357 19.36 9.48 -11.72
CA ARG A 357 18.09 9.71 -12.43
C ARG A 357 17.00 10.23 -11.49
N TYR A 358 16.90 9.66 -10.30
CA TYR A 358 15.95 10.05 -9.27
C TYR A 358 16.11 11.51 -8.83
N GLU A 359 17.33 11.91 -8.47
CA GLU A 359 17.69 13.27 -8.04
C GLU A 359 17.54 14.31 -9.18
N SER A 360 17.63 13.86 -10.45
CA SER A 360 17.39 14.65 -11.67
C SER A 360 15.91 14.75 -12.06
N LYS A 361 15.01 14.08 -11.34
CA LYS A 361 13.58 13.97 -11.64
C LYS A 361 13.23 13.27 -12.96
N LEU A 362 14.10 12.39 -13.45
CA LEU A 362 13.85 11.55 -14.63
C LEU A 362 13.21 10.20 -14.27
N PRO A 363 12.48 9.55 -15.20
CA PRO A 363 11.94 8.20 -14.96
C PRO A 363 13.05 7.21 -14.61
N VAL A 364 12.85 6.42 -13.56
CA VAL A 364 13.86 5.50 -13.02
C VAL A 364 13.42 4.06 -13.29
N GLN A 365 14.25 3.27 -13.99
CA GLN A 365 13.99 1.84 -14.13
C GLN A 365 14.10 1.14 -12.76
N CYS A 366 13.18 0.22 -12.50
CA CYS A 366 13.15 -0.60 -11.30
C CYS A 366 12.79 -2.05 -11.66
N TYR A 367 13.20 -3.01 -10.84
CA TYR A 367 12.74 -4.39 -11.00
C TYR A 367 11.29 -4.53 -10.50
N VAL A 368 10.93 -3.86 -9.41
CA VAL A 368 9.56 -3.86 -8.87
C VAL A 368 9.19 -2.47 -8.39
N CYS A 369 8.00 -1.99 -8.78
CA CYS A 369 7.33 -0.88 -8.11
C CYS A 369 5.86 -1.23 -7.91
N TRP A 370 5.29 -0.78 -6.80
CA TRP A 370 3.85 -0.80 -6.56
C TRP A 370 3.59 0.29 -5.53
N ASN A 371 2.72 1.23 -5.89
CA ASN A 371 2.47 2.46 -5.14
C ASN A 371 1.02 2.90 -5.41
N GLY A 372 0.58 3.97 -4.76
CA GLY A 372 -0.81 4.39 -4.65
C GLY A 372 -1.54 4.50 -5.97
N ILE A 373 -0.86 4.98 -7.02
CA ILE A 373 -1.28 4.84 -8.42
C ILE A 373 -0.16 4.25 -9.27
N LEU A 374 -0.53 3.37 -10.19
CA LEU A 374 0.31 2.88 -11.27
C LEU A 374 -0.48 2.69 -12.57
N VAL A 375 0.19 2.85 -13.71
CA VAL A 375 -0.31 2.49 -15.04
C VAL A 375 0.36 1.18 -15.47
N MET A 376 -0.44 0.21 -15.91
CA MET A 376 0.01 -1.08 -16.42
C MET A 376 -0.57 -1.33 -17.81
N ASP A 377 0.19 -1.98 -18.69
CA ASP A 377 -0.39 -2.61 -19.88
C ASP A 377 -1.51 -3.59 -19.47
N ALA A 378 -2.63 -3.56 -20.18
CA ALA A 378 -3.74 -4.48 -19.96
C ALA A 378 -3.47 -5.88 -20.55
N LYS A 379 -2.59 -5.96 -21.55
CA LYS A 379 -2.34 -7.18 -22.36
C LYS A 379 -1.91 -8.42 -21.57
N PRO A 380 -1.05 -8.32 -20.52
CA PRO A 380 -0.71 -9.47 -19.68
C PRO A 380 -1.92 -10.11 -18.98
N PHE A 381 -2.97 -9.36 -18.69
CA PHE A 381 -4.17 -9.88 -18.01
C PHE A 381 -5.03 -10.75 -18.93
N TYR A 382 -5.28 -10.35 -20.18
CA TYR A 382 -6.11 -11.16 -21.09
C TYR A 382 -5.31 -12.21 -21.89
N ASP A 383 -4.06 -11.92 -22.28
CA ASP A 383 -3.24 -12.83 -23.09
C ASP A 383 -2.20 -13.63 -22.28
N GLY A 384 -1.56 -12.99 -21.29
CA GLY A 384 -0.49 -13.60 -20.50
C GLY A 384 -0.97 -14.48 -19.34
N GLY A 385 -2.29 -14.50 -19.07
CA GLY A 385 -2.85 -15.20 -17.90
C GLY A 385 -2.44 -14.57 -16.55
N VAL A 386 -1.83 -13.39 -16.56
CA VAL A 386 -1.27 -12.75 -15.35
C VAL A 386 -2.38 -12.34 -14.39
N ARG A 387 -2.25 -12.75 -13.12
CA ARG A 387 -3.24 -12.50 -12.04
C ARG A 387 -2.49 -12.15 -10.77
N PHE A 388 -3.12 -11.37 -9.89
CA PHE A 388 -2.61 -11.23 -8.53
C PHE A 388 -2.69 -12.60 -7.85
N ARG A 389 -1.63 -13.00 -7.14
CA ARG A 389 -1.51 -14.33 -6.53
C ARG A 389 -0.63 -14.29 -5.28
N SER A 390 -0.79 -15.31 -4.46
CA SER A 390 0.21 -15.64 -3.42
C SER A 390 1.52 -16.11 -4.06
N PRO A 391 2.66 -15.93 -3.37
CA PRO A 391 3.92 -16.51 -3.79
C PRO A 391 3.86 -18.04 -3.72
N LYS A 392 4.56 -18.68 -4.65
CA LYS A 392 4.76 -20.13 -4.70
C LYS A 392 6.03 -20.50 -3.92
N SER A 393 5.95 -20.44 -2.59
CA SER A 393 7.09 -20.69 -1.69
C SER A 393 7.79 -22.04 -1.97
N GLU A 394 7.00 -23.06 -2.31
CA GLU A 394 7.47 -24.42 -2.63
C GLU A 394 8.34 -24.48 -3.91
N GLU A 395 8.10 -23.58 -4.87
CA GLU A 395 8.91 -23.41 -6.09
C GLU A 395 10.13 -22.49 -5.85
N GLY A 396 10.36 -22.07 -4.60
CA GLY A 396 11.49 -21.24 -4.18
C GLY A 396 11.24 -19.73 -4.32
N GLU A 397 10.00 -19.30 -4.57
CA GLU A 397 9.66 -17.87 -4.59
C GLU A 397 9.89 -17.21 -3.21
N CYS A 398 10.03 -15.88 -3.19
CA CYS A 398 10.06 -15.12 -1.94
C CYS A 398 8.64 -15.00 -1.37
N ASP A 399 8.49 -15.07 -0.04
CA ASP A 399 7.22 -14.86 0.67
C ASP A 399 6.85 -13.36 0.76
N GLU A 400 6.80 -12.70 -0.39
CA GLU A 400 6.47 -11.28 -0.58
C GLU A 400 5.01 -11.07 -1.02
N GLY A 401 4.54 -9.83 -0.95
CA GLY A 401 3.17 -9.46 -1.28
C GLY A 401 2.78 -9.68 -2.75
N GLU A 402 1.48 -9.83 -2.98
CA GLU A 402 0.86 -9.92 -4.31
C GLU A 402 1.16 -8.71 -5.20
N ALA A 403 1.41 -7.55 -4.58
CA ALA A 403 1.91 -6.32 -5.20
C ALA A 403 3.29 -6.49 -5.87
N SER A 404 4.20 -7.27 -5.28
CA SER A 404 5.49 -7.58 -5.89
C SER A 404 5.36 -8.66 -6.94
N ARG A 405 4.53 -9.68 -6.66
CA ARG A 405 4.30 -10.84 -7.53
C ARG A 405 3.71 -10.45 -8.88
N ILE A 406 2.70 -9.58 -8.93
CA ILE A 406 2.07 -9.15 -10.18
C ILE A 406 3.10 -8.53 -11.15
N ILE A 407 4.06 -7.74 -10.64
CA ILE A 407 5.09 -7.11 -11.45
C ILE A 407 6.10 -8.14 -11.95
N LYS A 408 6.49 -9.11 -11.12
CA LYS A 408 7.38 -10.20 -11.54
C LYS A 408 6.71 -11.12 -12.55
N ASP A 409 5.40 -11.33 -12.46
CA ASP A 409 4.62 -12.03 -13.48
C ASP A 409 4.54 -11.22 -14.81
N PHE A 410 4.53 -9.88 -14.76
CA PHE A 410 4.75 -9.05 -15.96
C PHE A 410 6.14 -9.30 -16.56
N TRP A 411 7.21 -9.29 -15.77
CA TRP A 411 8.57 -9.60 -16.26
C TRP A 411 8.64 -10.99 -16.92
N ALA A 412 8.10 -12.03 -16.28
CA ALA A 412 8.05 -13.40 -16.81
C ALA A 412 7.23 -13.51 -18.11
N ALA A 413 6.16 -12.71 -18.25
CA ALA A 413 5.38 -12.59 -19.49
C ALA A 413 6.08 -11.78 -20.60
N GLY A 414 7.31 -11.29 -20.38
CA GLY A 414 8.06 -10.44 -21.31
C GLY A 414 7.77 -8.93 -21.19
N TYR A 415 6.94 -8.53 -20.24
CA TYR A 415 6.53 -7.14 -19.99
C TYR A 415 7.52 -6.44 -19.04
N ASN A 416 8.78 -6.45 -19.45
CA ASN A 416 10.00 -6.14 -18.71
C ASN A 416 10.44 -4.65 -18.65
N ARG A 417 9.50 -3.70 -18.80
CA ARG A 417 9.82 -2.26 -18.86
C ARG A 417 9.09 -1.53 -17.74
N VAL A 418 9.64 -1.68 -16.54
CA VAL A 418 9.04 -1.20 -15.28
C VAL A 418 9.81 0.02 -14.79
N GLN A 419 9.09 1.12 -14.55
CA GLN A 419 9.66 2.39 -14.12
C GLN A 419 8.86 3.04 -12.99
N VAL A 420 9.52 3.92 -12.23
CA VAL A 420 8.90 4.80 -11.24
C VAL A 420 9.23 6.26 -11.55
N LEU A 421 8.28 7.16 -11.30
CA LEU A 421 8.38 8.59 -11.62
C LEU A 421 8.65 9.45 -10.36
N PRO A 422 9.81 10.12 -10.26
CA PRO A 422 10.12 11.02 -9.14
C PRO A 422 9.24 12.29 -9.09
N SER A 423 8.56 12.61 -10.19
CA SER A 423 7.65 13.76 -10.36
C SER A 423 6.20 13.47 -9.92
N VAL A 424 5.92 12.27 -9.40
CA VAL A 424 4.61 11.79 -8.97
C VAL A 424 4.69 11.17 -7.56
N ASN A 425 4.19 11.89 -6.56
CA ASN A 425 4.30 11.53 -5.15
C ASN A 425 2.93 11.53 -4.46
N PHE A 426 2.64 10.48 -3.67
CA PHE A 426 1.35 10.23 -3.04
C PHE A 426 1.45 10.08 -1.52
N ALA A 427 0.32 10.27 -0.83
CA ALA A 427 0.16 9.91 0.57
C ALA A 427 -1.31 9.63 0.96
N TYR A 428 -1.47 8.90 2.06
CA TYR A 428 -2.75 8.42 2.61
C TYR A 428 -3.46 9.43 3.53
N GLN A 429 -2.81 10.54 3.88
CA GLN A 429 -3.35 11.57 4.76
C GLN A 429 -3.28 12.94 4.08
N LEU A 430 -4.39 13.69 4.08
CA LEU A 430 -4.53 14.96 3.36
C LEU A 430 -3.34 15.92 3.56
N GLY A 431 -3.01 16.27 4.81
CA GLY A 431 -1.92 17.20 5.11
C GLY A 431 -0.52 16.69 4.77
N LEU A 432 -0.33 15.36 4.66
CA LEU A 432 0.91 14.78 4.14
C LEU A 432 0.90 14.79 2.60
N ALA A 433 -0.24 14.53 1.96
CA ALA A 433 -0.41 14.58 0.52
C ALA A 433 -0.12 15.99 -0.02
N GLU A 434 -0.72 17.02 0.59
CA GLU A 434 -0.43 18.43 0.27
C GLU A 434 1.06 18.78 0.44
N TYR A 435 1.75 18.18 1.42
CA TYR A 435 3.20 18.37 1.60
C TYR A 435 4.02 17.65 0.52
N VAL A 436 3.76 16.36 0.23
CA VAL A 436 4.57 15.59 -0.72
C VAL A 436 4.32 15.95 -2.18
N ARG A 437 3.19 16.61 -2.50
CA ARG A 437 3.01 17.30 -3.79
C ARG A 437 4.11 18.34 -4.05
N GLY A 438 4.71 18.92 -3.01
CA GLY A 438 5.91 19.77 -3.14
C GLY A 438 7.15 19.05 -3.71
N LYS A 439 7.15 17.71 -3.75
CA LYS A 439 8.18 16.90 -4.42
C LYS A 439 7.92 16.68 -5.92
N ASN A 440 6.74 17.06 -6.43
CA ASN A 440 6.33 16.92 -7.84
C ASN A 440 6.96 18.03 -8.72
N GLU A 441 8.24 18.32 -8.50
CA GLU A 441 9.03 19.24 -9.32
C GLU A 441 9.13 18.72 -10.78
N PRO A 442 9.27 19.61 -11.78
CA PRO A 442 9.61 19.22 -13.15
C PRO A 442 11.02 18.62 -13.22
N GLU A 443 11.38 18.10 -14.39
CA GLU A 443 12.74 17.65 -14.69
C GLU A 443 13.77 18.73 -14.34
N ARG A 444 14.77 18.39 -13.53
CA ARG A 444 15.85 19.33 -13.19
C ARG A 444 16.81 19.43 -14.36
N LYS A 445 17.63 20.49 -14.43
CA LYS A 445 18.67 20.59 -15.46
C LYS A 445 19.73 19.50 -15.22
N TYR A 446 19.85 18.56 -16.17
CA TYR A 446 20.91 17.56 -16.27
C TYR A 446 21.76 17.80 -17.53
N ASP A 447 22.94 17.21 -17.58
CA ASP A 447 23.75 17.19 -18.81
C ASP A 447 23.26 16.04 -19.69
N GLU A 448 22.59 16.36 -20.81
CA GLU A 448 22.03 15.37 -21.75
C GLU A 448 23.10 14.44 -22.35
N ARG A 449 24.39 14.83 -22.31
CA ARG A 449 25.52 13.99 -22.73
C ARG A 449 25.88 12.91 -21.72
N LEU A 450 25.45 13.07 -20.47
CA LEU A 450 25.68 12.15 -19.36
C LEU A 450 24.42 11.38 -18.95
N LEU A 451 23.23 11.89 -19.32
CA LEU A 451 21.96 11.31 -18.91
C LEU A 451 20.88 11.52 -19.97
N SER A 452 20.44 10.42 -20.59
CA SER A 452 19.31 10.44 -21.52
C SER A 452 17.98 10.69 -20.77
N PRO A 453 17.05 11.49 -21.28
CA PRO A 453 15.69 11.54 -20.74
C PRO A 453 15.01 10.17 -20.79
N ASN A 454 15.27 9.41 -21.85
CA ASN A 454 14.71 8.08 -22.03
C ASN A 454 15.38 7.05 -21.13
N VAL A 455 14.62 6.03 -20.75
CA VAL A 455 15.12 4.90 -19.96
C VAL A 455 15.90 3.94 -20.87
N GLU A 456 17.14 3.68 -20.51
CA GLU A 456 17.97 2.62 -21.10
C GLU A 456 17.65 1.30 -20.40
N TRP A 457 16.73 0.52 -20.98
CA TRP A 457 16.16 -0.66 -20.35
C TRP A 457 17.16 -1.81 -20.19
N GLN A 458 17.55 -2.08 -18.95
CA GLN A 458 18.36 -3.21 -18.54
C GLN A 458 17.51 -4.48 -18.35
N PRO A 459 18.08 -5.69 -18.47
CA PRO A 459 17.40 -6.93 -18.12
C PRO A 459 17.11 -7.01 -16.61
N ALA A 460 16.31 -8.00 -16.21
CA ALA A 460 16.10 -8.29 -14.78
C ALA A 460 17.41 -8.71 -14.10
N PRO A 461 17.58 -8.40 -12.80
CA PRO A 461 18.73 -8.87 -12.03
C PRO A 461 18.63 -10.39 -11.81
N GLU A 462 19.75 -11.13 -11.76
CA GLU A 462 19.72 -12.59 -11.52
C GLU A 462 19.09 -13.00 -10.18
N LYS A 463 19.18 -12.09 -9.20
CA LYS A 463 18.66 -12.25 -7.84
C LYS A 463 18.02 -10.96 -7.38
N SER A 464 17.10 -11.07 -6.43
CA SER A 464 16.51 -9.92 -5.74
C SER A 464 16.36 -10.22 -4.25
N ARG A 465 16.50 -9.16 -3.45
CA ARG A 465 16.46 -9.23 -1.99
C ARG A 465 15.07 -9.64 -1.50
N CYS A 466 15.01 -10.78 -0.82
CA CYS A 466 13.80 -11.34 -0.26
C CYS A 466 13.59 -10.81 1.16
N ILE A 467 12.51 -10.05 1.33
CA ILE A 467 11.96 -9.68 2.63
C ILE A 467 10.72 -10.57 2.80
N GLY A 468 10.86 -11.65 3.54
CA GLY A 468 9.77 -12.62 3.74
C GLY A 468 8.62 -12.07 4.57
N GLY A 469 7.59 -12.88 4.78
CA GLY A 469 6.42 -12.51 5.56
C GLY A 469 6.67 -12.23 7.05
N ASN A 470 7.88 -12.46 7.56
CA ASN A 470 8.31 -12.00 8.89
C ASN A 470 8.65 -10.50 8.93
N TYR A 471 8.70 -9.81 7.78
CA TYR A 471 9.13 -8.42 7.64
C TYR A 471 10.53 -8.15 8.20
N ASP A 472 11.43 -9.13 8.10
CA ASP A 472 12.84 -8.93 8.43
C ASP A 472 13.52 -8.06 7.37
N PHE A 473 13.45 -6.75 7.57
CA PHE A 473 14.17 -5.77 6.75
C PHE A 473 15.69 -5.81 6.96
N GLY A 474 16.22 -6.52 7.97
CA GLY A 474 17.66 -6.76 8.11
C GLY A 474 18.18 -7.88 7.19
N SER A 475 17.26 -8.63 6.57
CA SER A 475 17.56 -9.78 5.72
C SER A 475 18.59 -9.49 4.62
N ASN A 476 19.56 -10.38 4.51
CA ASN A 476 20.47 -10.52 3.36
C ASN A 476 20.16 -11.79 2.55
N ASP A 477 18.90 -12.26 2.57
CA ASP A 477 18.41 -13.34 1.71
C ASP A 477 18.24 -12.82 0.27
N TRP A 478 19.09 -13.29 -0.65
CA TRP A 478 19.03 -12.96 -2.07
C TRP A 478 18.62 -14.18 -2.88
N ARG A 479 17.35 -14.21 -3.31
CA ARG A 479 16.77 -15.32 -4.07
C ARG A 479 16.85 -15.05 -5.56
N LYS A 480 16.94 -16.12 -6.35
CA LYS A 480 16.86 -16.03 -7.82
C LYS A 480 15.55 -15.37 -8.23
N THR A 481 15.61 -14.57 -9.28
CA THR A 481 14.42 -14.07 -9.96
C THR A 481 13.84 -15.19 -10.82
N HIS A 482 12.77 -15.83 -10.34
CA HIS A 482 12.04 -16.86 -11.07
C HIS A 482 11.18 -16.21 -12.16
N LEU A 483 11.82 -15.90 -13.29
CA LEU A 483 11.26 -15.22 -14.46
C LEU A 483 11.30 -16.12 -15.70
#